data_AF-A0A916DX10-F1
#
_entry.id   AF-A0A916DX10-F1
#
_cell.length_a   1.000
_cell.length_b   1.000
_cell.length_c   1.000
_cell.angle_alpha   90.00
_cell.angle_beta   90.00
_cell.angle_gamma   90.00
#
_symmetry.space_group_name_H-M   'P 1'
#
loop_
_entity.id
_entity.type
_entity.pdbx_description
1 polymer ?
#
loop_
_entity_poly.entity_id
_entity_poly.type
_entity_poly.pdbx_seq_one_letter_code
_entity_poly.pdbx_strand_id
1 'polypeptide(L)'
;MVKIFIVIYSTYTHIYQLALEAKKGIESVSPSVQVELYQVPETLSQEILDKMHAPPKPDIPIITAAKLAEADGFLFGFPTRFGTMPAQFKAFLDSTGQLWFTNALNRKFAGLFFSTSTQHGGQETTAFTAVTYFAHHGMVYVPLQTGIPYYGQTDEVIGGGPWGSGTITGSDASRSISEREKESARLQGKDFAEVVSAYVNGKKAINNTEEKKEEIVEESSDPTTNQITTRSTEKKKKSKKYWLCCGNDGLLQD
;
A
#
# COMPACT_ATOMS: atom_id res chain seq x y z
N MET A 1 -14.16 -2.61 -10.93
CA MET A 1 -12.73 -2.62 -11.31
C MET A 1 -11.88 -2.62 -10.06
N VAL A 2 -10.63 -3.06 -10.15
CA VAL A 2 -9.63 -2.99 -9.08
C VAL A 2 -8.80 -1.74 -9.32
N LYS A 3 -8.57 -0.91 -8.31
CA LYS A 3 -7.80 0.34 -8.45
C LYS A 3 -6.51 0.27 -7.63
N ILE A 4 -5.38 0.43 -8.29
CA ILE A 4 -4.05 0.41 -7.66
C ILE A 4 -3.37 1.75 -7.89
N PHE A 5 -2.87 2.36 -6.83
CA PHE A 5 -2.06 3.57 -6.95
C PHE A 5 -0.59 3.23 -6.76
N ILE A 6 0.26 3.75 -7.65
CA ILE A 6 1.69 3.83 -7.41
C ILE A 6 1.96 5.24 -6.91
N VAL A 7 2.43 5.37 -5.67
CA VAL A 7 2.69 6.67 -5.05
C VAL A 7 4.17 6.77 -4.72
N ILE A 8 4.85 7.73 -5.32
CA ILE A 8 6.30 7.85 -5.23
C ILE A 8 6.83 9.16 -4.68
N TYR A 9 8.04 9.12 -4.17
CA TYR A 9 8.95 10.26 -4.12
C TYR A 9 10.24 9.91 -4.88
N SER A 10 10.71 10.79 -5.75
CA SER A 10 11.99 10.62 -6.44
C SER A 10 12.75 11.95 -6.52
N THR A 11 14.02 11.95 -6.11
CA THR A 11 14.93 13.09 -6.31
C THR A 11 15.66 12.95 -7.65
N TYR A 12 16.30 11.79 -7.89
CA TYR A 12 17.16 11.55 -9.06
C TYR A 12 16.59 10.50 -10.04
N THR A 13 15.27 10.45 -10.22
CA THR A 13 14.54 9.59 -11.19
C THR A 13 14.57 8.07 -10.98
N HIS A 14 15.52 7.48 -10.24
CA HIS A 14 15.63 6.02 -10.04
C HIS A 14 14.31 5.36 -9.60
N ILE A 15 13.66 5.92 -8.58
CA ILE A 15 12.35 5.46 -8.12
C ILE A 15 11.26 5.61 -9.19
N TYR A 16 11.30 6.70 -9.97
CA TYR A 16 10.33 6.90 -11.04
C TYR A 16 10.50 5.82 -12.13
N GLN A 17 11.73 5.47 -12.48
CA GLN A 17 12.00 4.40 -13.43
C GLN A 17 11.51 3.04 -12.92
N LEU A 18 11.77 2.69 -11.65
CA LEU A 18 11.21 1.47 -11.04
C LEU A 18 9.67 1.50 -11.02
N ALA A 19 9.06 2.65 -10.75
CA ALA A 19 7.62 2.82 -10.75
C ALA A 19 7.00 2.57 -12.12
N LEU A 20 7.67 2.98 -13.20
CA LEU A 20 7.23 2.68 -14.57
C LEU A 20 7.28 1.18 -14.87
N GLU A 21 8.28 0.46 -14.37
CA GLU A 21 8.35 -1.00 -14.54
C GLU A 21 7.29 -1.73 -13.71
N ALA A 22 7.07 -1.32 -12.46
CA ALA A 22 5.98 -1.83 -11.63
C ALA A 22 4.62 -1.57 -12.28
N LYS A 23 4.42 -0.39 -12.88
CA LYS A 23 3.20 -0.04 -13.64
C LYS A 23 2.97 -1.02 -14.79
N LYS A 24 3.99 -1.29 -15.61
CA LYS A 24 3.90 -2.29 -16.70
C LYS A 24 3.51 -3.68 -16.17
N GLY A 25 4.06 -4.06 -15.01
CA GLY A 25 3.69 -5.29 -14.32
C GLY A 25 2.21 -5.35 -13.97
N ILE A 26 1.67 -4.30 -13.35
CA ILE A 26 0.26 -4.19 -12.97
C ILE A 26 -0.65 -4.26 -14.21
N GLU A 27 -0.33 -3.49 -15.25
CA GLU A 27 -1.11 -3.42 -16.50
C GLU A 27 -1.15 -4.77 -17.25
N SER A 28 -0.16 -5.65 -17.03
CA SER A 28 -0.11 -6.96 -17.68
C SER A 28 -1.13 -7.97 -17.15
N VAL A 29 -1.72 -7.74 -15.96
CA VAL A 29 -2.58 -8.74 -15.30
C VAL A 29 -3.97 -8.82 -15.94
N SER A 30 -4.66 -7.68 -16.09
CA SER A 30 -6.01 -7.65 -16.64
C SER A 30 -6.41 -6.23 -17.02
N PRO A 31 -7.19 -6.04 -18.11
CA PRO A 31 -7.79 -4.74 -18.43
C PRO A 31 -8.71 -4.17 -17.34
N SER A 32 -9.15 -5.01 -16.39
CA SER A 32 -10.03 -4.62 -15.29
C SER A 32 -9.30 -4.01 -14.07
N VAL A 33 -7.96 -4.00 -14.10
CA VAL A 33 -7.10 -3.37 -13.11
C VAL A 33 -6.69 -1.98 -13.62
N GLN A 34 -7.10 -0.95 -12.89
CA GLN A 34 -6.70 0.43 -13.16
C GLN A 34 -5.48 0.76 -12.32
N VAL A 35 -4.46 1.33 -12.96
CA VAL A 35 -3.27 1.84 -12.28
C VAL A 35 -3.09 3.33 -12.54
N GLU A 36 -2.85 4.08 -11.46
CA GLU A 36 -2.57 5.51 -11.52
C GLU A 36 -1.25 5.80 -10.80
N LEU A 37 -0.38 6.61 -11.42
CA LEU A 37 0.93 6.97 -10.89
C LEU A 37 0.88 8.40 -10.35
N TYR A 38 1.33 8.56 -9.12
CA TYR A 38 1.31 9.80 -8.37
C TYR A 38 2.66 10.10 -7.73
N GLN A 39 2.95 11.39 -7.52
CA GLN A 39 4.05 11.82 -6.66
C GLN A 39 3.55 12.52 -5.39
N VAL A 40 4.30 12.39 -4.30
CA VAL A 40 4.07 13.18 -3.09
C VAL A 40 4.61 14.60 -3.27
N PRO A 41 4.08 15.60 -2.54
CA PRO A 41 4.61 16.97 -2.58
C PRO A 41 6.11 17.03 -2.23
N GLU A 42 6.83 17.91 -2.92
CA GLU A 42 8.22 18.24 -2.56
C GLU A 42 8.22 19.19 -1.35
N THR A 43 9.21 19.03 -0.46
CA THR A 43 9.38 19.87 0.74
C THR A 43 10.60 20.77 0.66
N LEU A 44 11.56 20.47 -0.23
CA LEU A 44 12.72 21.31 -0.47
C LEU A 44 12.37 22.49 -1.37
N SER A 45 12.99 23.64 -1.14
CA SER A 45 12.88 24.78 -2.03
C SER A 45 13.59 24.52 -3.35
N GLN A 46 13.19 25.22 -4.41
CA GLN A 46 13.85 25.12 -5.72
C GLN A 46 15.35 25.43 -5.63
N GLU A 47 15.74 26.42 -4.84
CA GLU A 47 17.15 26.77 -4.60
C GLU A 47 17.97 25.58 -4.08
N ILE A 48 17.42 24.79 -3.15
CA ILE A 48 18.10 23.61 -2.61
C ILE A 48 18.19 22.51 -3.67
N LEU A 49 17.11 22.29 -4.42
CA LEU A 49 17.08 21.30 -5.50
C LEU A 49 18.11 21.61 -6.59
N ASP A 50 18.24 22.89 -6.95
CA ASP A 50 19.22 23.36 -7.93
C ASP A 50 20.66 23.11 -7.45
N LYS A 51 20.94 23.42 -6.17
CA LYS A 51 22.26 23.13 -5.54
C LYS A 51 22.56 21.64 -5.45
N MET A 52 21.52 20.81 -5.34
CA MET A 52 21.64 19.34 -5.36
C MET A 52 21.78 18.76 -6.76
N HIS A 53 21.70 19.60 -7.81
CA HIS A 53 21.61 19.19 -9.20
C HIS A 53 20.50 18.17 -9.43
N ALA A 54 19.37 18.34 -8.74
CA ALA A 54 18.22 17.46 -8.90
C ALA A 54 17.63 17.66 -10.30
N PRO A 55 17.39 16.59 -11.07
CA PRO A 55 16.72 16.70 -12.35
C PRO A 55 15.30 17.23 -12.18
N PRO A 56 14.69 17.80 -13.24
CA PRO A 56 13.29 18.17 -13.23
C PRO A 56 12.40 17.01 -12.80
N LYS A 57 11.38 17.30 -12.00
CA LYS A 57 10.40 16.30 -11.58
C LYS A 57 9.66 15.74 -12.80
N PRO A 58 9.33 14.44 -12.80
CA PRO A 58 8.47 13.87 -13.85
C PRO A 58 7.09 14.55 -13.81
N ASP A 59 6.48 14.68 -14.99
CA ASP A 59 5.13 15.23 -15.15
C ASP A 59 4.08 14.18 -14.75
N ILE A 60 3.92 13.99 -13.45
CA ILE A 60 2.92 13.11 -12.84
C ILE A 60 2.15 13.88 -11.75
N PRO A 61 0.84 13.60 -11.56
CA PRO A 61 0.03 14.36 -10.63
C PRO A 61 0.51 14.24 -9.18
N ILE A 62 0.41 15.34 -8.44
CA ILE A 62 0.66 15.36 -7.00
C ILE A 62 -0.56 14.78 -6.27
N ILE A 63 -0.35 13.79 -5.41
CA ILE A 63 -1.42 13.16 -4.63
C ILE A 63 -1.70 13.91 -3.33
N THR A 64 -2.98 13.94 -2.93
CA THR A 64 -3.42 14.37 -1.60
C THR A 64 -3.74 13.16 -0.74
N ALA A 65 -3.63 13.28 0.59
CA ALA A 65 -3.92 12.18 1.51
C ALA A 65 -5.31 11.58 1.27
N ALA A 66 -6.34 12.43 1.15
CA ALA A 66 -7.73 11.99 0.96
C ALA A 66 -7.91 11.03 -0.22
N LYS A 67 -7.16 11.22 -1.30
CA LYS A 67 -7.23 10.39 -2.51
C LYS A 67 -6.86 8.93 -2.24
N LEU A 68 -6.04 8.65 -1.22
CA LEU A 68 -5.70 7.26 -0.85
C LEU A 68 -6.95 6.41 -0.57
N ALA A 69 -8.05 6.99 -0.08
CA ALA A 69 -9.27 6.23 0.19
C ALA A 69 -9.87 5.56 -1.07
N GLU A 70 -9.56 6.06 -2.27
CA GLU A 70 -10.13 5.60 -3.54
C GLU A 70 -9.51 4.29 -4.08
N ALA A 71 -8.29 3.94 -3.69
CA ALA A 71 -7.60 2.76 -4.23
C ALA A 71 -7.81 1.51 -3.36
N ASP A 72 -7.74 0.33 -3.96
CA ASP A 72 -7.76 -0.96 -3.26
C ASP A 72 -6.37 -1.38 -2.77
N GLY A 73 -5.31 -0.92 -3.46
CA GLY A 73 -3.93 -1.19 -3.12
C GLY A 73 -2.97 -0.10 -3.54
N PHE A 74 -1.80 -0.08 -2.90
CA PHE A 74 -0.74 0.90 -3.13
C PHE A 74 0.61 0.21 -3.33
N LEU A 75 1.38 0.64 -4.32
CA LEU A 75 2.82 0.44 -4.33
C LEU A 75 3.49 1.77 -3.97
N PHE A 76 4.16 1.80 -2.83
CA PHE A 76 4.85 2.97 -2.33
C PHE A 76 6.34 2.91 -2.70
N GLY A 77 6.81 3.95 -3.39
CA GLY A 77 8.17 4.02 -3.92
C GLY A 77 8.96 5.20 -3.38
N PHE A 78 10.10 5.00 -2.75
CA PHE A 78 10.93 6.12 -2.28
C PHE A 78 12.40 5.78 -2.07
N PRO A 79 13.33 6.75 -2.22
CA PRO A 79 14.73 6.55 -1.89
C PRO A 79 14.91 6.44 -0.38
N THR A 80 15.86 5.63 0.06
CA THR A 80 16.23 5.57 1.48
C THR A 80 16.82 6.90 1.96
N ARG A 81 16.56 7.22 3.22
CA ARG A 81 17.31 8.17 4.03
C ARG A 81 17.69 7.46 5.33
N PHE A 82 18.93 6.99 5.38
CA PHE A 82 19.53 6.29 6.52
C PHE A 82 18.70 5.08 7.01
N GLY A 83 18.17 4.27 6.09
CA GLY A 83 17.35 3.10 6.44
C GLY A 83 15.89 3.44 6.75
N THR A 84 15.43 4.64 6.38
CA THR A 84 14.05 5.11 6.57
C THR A 84 13.52 5.77 5.30
N MET A 85 12.23 6.09 5.27
CA MET A 85 11.63 6.90 4.21
C MET A 85 12.10 8.37 4.26
N PRO A 86 12.11 9.10 3.13
CA PRO A 86 12.52 10.50 3.11
C PRO A 86 11.45 11.40 3.75
N ALA A 87 11.87 12.58 4.21
CA ALA A 87 11.00 13.54 4.90
C ALA A 87 9.75 13.91 4.10
N GLN A 88 9.86 14.04 2.79
CA GLN A 88 8.75 14.32 1.86
C GLN A 88 7.66 13.26 1.94
N PHE A 89 8.08 11.99 1.89
CA PHE A 89 7.16 10.87 1.95
C PHE A 89 6.58 10.72 3.36
N LYS A 90 7.39 10.92 4.39
CA LYS A 90 6.94 10.91 5.79
C LYS A 90 5.90 11.99 6.06
N ALA A 91 6.11 13.22 5.58
CA ALA A 91 5.17 14.32 5.72
C ALA A 91 3.83 14.02 5.03
N PHE A 92 3.87 13.42 3.84
CA PHE A 92 2.65 12.95 3.17
C PHE A 92 1.91 11.91 4.01
N LEU A 93 2.60 10.89 4.53
CA LEU A 93 1.98 9.87 5.38
C LEU A 93 1.48 10.44 6.72
N ASP A 94 2.17 11.43 7.30
CA ASP A 94 1.74 12.10 8.54
C ASP A 94 0.45 12.91 8.36
N SER A 95 0.15 13.35 7.13
CA SER A 95 -1.10 14.04 6.81
C SER A 95 -2.33 13.11 6.75
N THR A 96 -2.17 11.80 6.99
CA THR A 96 -3.25 10.81 6.90
C THR A 96 -4.01 10.57 8.21
N GLY A 97 -3.84 11.41 9.23
CA GLY A 97 -4.48 11.25 10.55
C GLY A 97 -6.00 11.10 10.50
N GLN A 98 -6.68 11.81 9.60
CA GLN A 98 -8.13 11.66 9.41
C GLN A 98 -8.50 10.28 8.83
N LEU A 99 -7.73 9.78 7.88
CA LEU A 99 -7.95 8.46 7.28
C LEU A 99 -7.74 7.33 8.29
N TRP A 100 -6.73 7.50 9.14
CA TRP A 100 -6.48 6.59 10.26
C TRP A 100 -7.69 6.56 11.20
N PHE A 101 -8.15 7.74 11.63
CA PHE A 101 -9.27 7.87 12.56
C PHE A 101 -10.56 7.21 12.03
N THR A 102 -10.82 7.32 10.72
CA THR A 102 -12.01 6.71 10.09
C THR A 102 -11.79 5.28 9.62
N ASN A 103 -10.61 4.69 9.84
CA ASN A 103 -10.21 3.39 9.31
C ASN A 103 -10.32 3.28 7.77
N ALA A 104 -10.16 4.39 7.05
CA ALA A 104 -10.38 4.45 5.61
C ALA A 104 -9.38 3.60 4.81
N LEU A 105 -8.20 3.31 5.38
CA LEU A 105 -7.18 2.47 4.74
C LEU A 105 -7.15 1.01 5.25
N ASN A 106 -8.02 0.67 6.20
CA ASN A 106 -8.07 -0.69 6.77
C ASN A 106 -8.40 -1.71 5.68
N ARG A 107 -7.65 -2.82 5.66
CA ARG A 107 -7.74 -3.92 4.68
C ARG A 107 -7.47 -3.51 3.22
N LYS A 108 -6.89 -2.34 2.98
CA LYS A 108 -6.25 -2.04 1.69
C LYS A 108 -4.84 -2.63 1.66
N PHE A 109 -4.32 -2.88 0.46
CA PHE A 109 -3.03 -3.55 0.30
C PHE A 109 -1.90 -2.55 0.13
N ALA A 110 -0.71 -2.86 0.64
CA ALA A 110 0.49 -2.03 0.48
C ALA A 110 1.68 -2.90 0.05
N GLY A 111 2.42 -2.46 -0.96
CA GLY A 111 3.74 -2.96 -1.30
C GLY A 111 4.76 -1.83 -1.30
N LEU A 112 6.04 -2.17 -1.28
CA LEU A 112 7.15 -1.22 -1.19
C LEU A 112 8.19 -1.47 -2.27
N PHE A 113 8.78 -0.40 -2.79
CA PHE A 113 10.01 -0.46 -3.55
C PHE A 113 10.89 0.75 -3.23
N PHE A 114 12.21 0.60 -3.32
CA PHE A 114 13.13 1.60 -2.78
C PHE A 114 14.45 1.65 -3.53
N SER A 115 15.19 2.73 -3.32
CA SER A 115 16.53 2.91 -3.88
C SER A 115 17.51 3.26 -2.77
N THR A 116 18.73 2.75 -2.87
CA THR A 116 19.82 3.04 -1.93
C THR A 116 21.08 3.40 -2.69
N SER A 117 22.02 4.10 -2.06
CA SER A 117 23.32 4.40 -2.68
C SER A 117 24.28 3.20 -2.63
N THR A 118 24.21 2.38 -1.58
CA THR A 118 25.12 1.25 -1.34
C THR A 118 24.36 -0.05 -1.09
N GLN A 119 25.04 -1.19 -1.33
CA GLN A 119 24.44 -2.54 -1.29
C GLN A 119 23.66 -2.86 -0.01
N HIS A 120 24.10 -2.36 1.15
CA HIS A 120 23.48 -2.67 2.44
C HIS A 120 23.03 -1.40 3.18
N GLY A 121 23.07 -0.24 2.52
CA GLY A 121 22.72 1.07 3.09
C GLY A 121 21.21 1.29 3.26
N GLY A 122 20.48 0.27 3.71
CA GLY A 122 19.04 0.34 3.95
C GLY A 122 18.16 -0.37 2.93
N GLN A 123 18.68 -1.33 2.15
CA GLN A 123 17.87 -2.16 1.24
C GLN A 123 16.79 -2.96 1.98
N GLU A 124 16.96 -3.23 3.28
CA GLU A 124 15.96 -3.97 4.07
C GLU A 124 15.30 -3.07 5.12
N THR A 125 16.09 -2.29 5.85
CA THR A 125 15.60 -1.47 6.97
C THR A 125 14.63 -0.37 6.54
N THR A 126 14.78 0.14 5.31
CA THR A 126 13.82 1.10 4.73
C THR A 126 12.42 0.50 4.66
N ALA A 127 12.30 -0.79 4.34
CA ALA A 127 11.02 -1.48 4.34
C ALA A 127 10.54 -1.77 5.77
N PHE A 128 11.43 -2.21 6.67
CA PHE A 128 11.07 -2.50 8.07
C PHE A 128 10.43 -1.30 8.76
N THR A 129 11.06 -0.15 8.60
CA THR A 129 10.56 1.09 9.20
C THR A 129 9.26 1.55 8.56
N ALA A 130 9.07 1.34 7.26
CA ALA A 130 7.85 1.71 6.55
C ALA A 130 6.65 0.81 6.88
N VAL A 131 6.86 -0.50 7.11
CA VAL A 131 5.77 -1.46 7.42
C VAL A 131 5.03 -1.09 8.70
N THR A 132 5.68 -0.40 9.65
CA THR A 132 5.02 0.10 10.87
C THR A 132 3.81 1.00 10.54
N TYR A 133 3.91 1.84 9.51
CA TYR A 133 2.81 2.69 9.07
C TYR A 133 1.61 1.86 8.56
N PHE A 134 1.88 0.79 7.81
CA PHE A 134 0.84 -0.12 7.31
C PHE A 134 0.09 -0.80 8.45
N ALA A 135 0.81 -1.24 9.48
CA ALA A 135 0.21 -1.86 10.66
C ALA A 135 -0.73 -0.89 11.39
N HIS A 136 -0.33 0.37 11.57
CA HIS A 136 -1.16 1.39 12.23
C HIS A 136 -2.43 1.74 11.45
N HIS A 137 -2.39 1.70 10.11
CA HIS A 137 -3.56 1.91 9.25
C HIS A 137 -4.38 0.63 8.98
N GLY A 138 -3.97 -0.53 9.50
CA GLY A 138 -4.63 -1.81 9.26
C GLY A 138 -4.51 -2.32 7.82
N MET A 139 -3.50 -1.87 7.09
CA MET A 139 -3.22 -2.28 5.72
C MET A 139 -2.57 -3.66 5.68
N VAL A 140 -2.78 -4.39 4.58
CA VAL A 140 -2.15 -5.70 4.34
C VAL A 140 -0.89 -5.50 3.52
N TYR A 141 0.26 -5.78 4.13
CA TYR A 141 1.54 -5.72 3.42
C TYR A 141 1.71 -6.94 2.51
N VAL A 142 2.04 -6.68 1.24
CA VAL A 142 2.34 -7.68 0.22
C VAL A 142 3.83 -7.56 -0.12
N PRO A 143 4.66 -8.54 0.30
CA PRO A 143 6.09 -8.55 -0.01
C PRO A 143 6.34 -8.86 -1.50
N LEU A 144 7.59 -8.77 -1.93
CA LEU A 144 7.98 -9.27 -3.24
C LEU A 144 7.87 -10.79 -3.26
N GLN A 145 7.34 -11.36 -4.35
CA GLN A 145 7.30 -12.81 -4.52
C GLN A 145 8.70 -13.45 -4.40
N THR A 146 8.74 -14.63 -3.78
CA THR A 146 9.97 -15.42 -3.67
C THR A 146 10.26 -16.19 -4.96
N GLY A 147 11.50 -16.64 -5.15
CA GLY A 147 11.85 -17.51 -6.27
C GLY A 147 12.30 -16.77 -7.54
N ILE A 148 12.48 -15.45 -7.46
CA ILE A 148 13.16 -14.67 -8.50
C ILE A 148 14.64 -15.11 -8.55
N PRO A 149 15.11 -15.78 -9.61
CA PRO A 149 16.37 -16.55 -9.58
C PRO A 149 17.62 -15.72 -9.29
N TYR A 150 17.66 -14.47 -9.76
CA TYR A 150 18.86 -13.64 -9.68
C TYR A 150 19.14 -13.07 -8.28
N TYR A 151 18.20 -13.11 -7.33
CA TYR A 151 18.51 -12.77 -5.93
C TYR A 151 19.38 -13.81 -5.21
N GLY A 152 19.51 -15.02 -5.77
CA GLY A 152 20.47 -16.03 -5.29
C GLY A 152 21.80 -16.03 -6.05
N GLN A 153 21.95 -15.17 -7.05
CA GLN A 153 23.16 -15.09 -7.87
C GLN A 153 24.12 -14.02 -7.33
N THR A 154 25.40 -14.14 -7.66
CA THR A 154 26.49 -13.27 -7.14
C THR A 154 27.32 -12.61 -8.24
N ASP A 155 26.88 -12.73 -9.50
CA ASP A 155 27.55 -12.21 -10.68
C ASP A 155 27.24 -10.73 -10.97
N GLU A 156 26.15 -10.20 -10.41
CA GLU A 156 25.74 -8.80 -10.56
C GLU A 156 25.26 -8.24 -9.23
N VAL A 157 25.69 -7.01 -8.90
CA VAL A 157 25.12 -6.24 -7.80
C VAL A 157 23.74 -5.75 -8.19
N ILE A 158 22.72 -6.19 -7.43
CA ILE A 158 21.31 -5.81 -7.61
C ILE A 158 20.73 -5.27 -6.30
N GLY A 159 19.85 -4.27 -6.40
CA GLY A 159 19.04 -3.81 -5.27
C GLY A 159 17.76 -4.62 -5.07
N GLY A 160 17.07 -4.34 -3.96
CA GLY A 160 15.84 -5.04 -3.59
C GLY A 160 16.07 -6.30 -2.76
N GLY A 161 14.98 -7.00 -2.48
CA GLY A 161 14.95 -8.24 -1.71
C GLY A 161 13.52 -8.71 -1.46
N PRO A 162 13.31 -9.68 -0.54
CA PRO A 162 11.96 -10.19 -0.25
C PRO A 162 11.00 -9.09 0.24
N TRP A 163 11.51 -7.97 0.76
CA TRP A 163 10.73 -6.83 1.24
C TRP A 163 10.19 -5.91 0.12
N GLY A 164 10.61 -6.12 -1.12
CA GLY A 164 10.26 -5.22 -2.22
C GLY A 164 11.37 -5.17 -3.27
N SER A 165 11.00 -4.85 -4.50
CA SER A 165 11.99 -4.55 -5.52
C SER A 165 12.77 -3.29 -5.15
N GLY A 166 13.99 -3.17 -5.66
CA GLY A 166 14.78 -1.98 -5.40
C GLY A 166 15.93 -1.82 -6.37
N THR A 167 16.69 -0.75 -6.18
CA THR A 167 17.88 -0.45 -6.99
C THR A 167 19.01 0.14 -6.15
N ILE A 168 20.23 -0.03 -6.63
CA ILE A 168 21.44 0.59 -6.08
C ILE A 168 21.90 1.70 -7.02
N THR A 169 21.97 2.94 -6.55
CA THR A 169 22.27 4.11 -7.38
C THR A 169 23.77 4.44 -7.45
N GLY A 170 24.59 3.83 -6.59
CA GLY A 170 25.96 4.28 -6.35
C GLY A 170 26.01 5.54 -5.48
N SER A 171 27.18 5.83 -4.92
CA SER A 171 27.39 6.96 -3.99
C SER A 171 27.16 8.34 -4.64
N ASP A 172 27.38 8.44 -5.94
CA ASP A 172 27.18 9.63 -6.77
C ASP A 172 25.83 9.63 -7.53
N ALA A 173 25.00 8.61 -7.29
CA ALA A 173 23.74 8.39 -8.00
C ALA A 173 23.86 8.24 -9.53
N SER A 174 25.03 7.85 -10.05
CA SER A 174 25.25 7.69 -11.50
C SER A 174 24.86 6.32 -12.05
N ARG A 175 24.75 5.28 -11.20
CA ARG A 175 24.37 3.93 -11.64
C ARG A 175 22.89 3.91 -12.01
N SER A 176 22.61 3.73 -13.30
CA SER A 176 21.26 3.48 -13.80
C SER A 176 20.70 2.15 -13.28
N ILE A 177 19.38 2.04 -13.21
CA ILE A 177 18.73 0.80 -12.80
C ILE A 177 19.04 -0.33 -13.81
N SER A 178 19.40 -1.52 -13.32
CA SER A 178 19.76 -2.65 -14.18
C SER A 178 18.54 -3.41 -14.70
N GLU A 179 18.71 -4.24 -15.72
CA GLU A 179 17.60 -5.04 -16.26
C GLU A 179 17.03 -6.02 -15.23
N ARG A 180 17.86 -6.57 -14.33
CA ARG A 180 17.40 -7.43 -13.23
C ARG A 180 16.53 -6.65 -12.24
N GLU A 181 16.92 -5.42 -11.92
CA GLU A 181 16.14 -4.54 -11.03
C GLU A 181 14.81 -4.13 -11.68
N LYS A 182 14.81 -3.81 -12.99
CA LYS A 182 13.60 -3.53 -13.78
C LYS A 182 12.65 -4.72 -13.80
N GLU A 183 13.18 -5.91 -14.08
CA GLU A 183 12.38 -7.13 -14.09
C GLU A 183 11.79 -7.43 -12.71
N SER A 184 12.56 -7.22 -11.64
CA SER A 184 12.05 -7.41 -10.27
C SER A 184 10.89 -6.48 -9.97
N ALA A 185 10.95 -5.22 -10.40
CA ALA A 185 9.85 -4.27 -10.22
C ALA A 185 8.63 -4.66 -11.05
N ARG A 186 8.82 -5.14 -12.28
CA ARG A 186 7.74 -5.64 -13.14
C ARG A 186 7.04 -6.86 -12.53
N LEU A 187 7.82 -7.82 -12.04
CA LEU A 187 7.31 -9.01 -11.34
C LEU A 187 6.57 -8.63 -10.06
N GLN A 188 7.06 -7.64 -9.31
CA GLN A 188 6.36 -7.12 -8.13
C GLN A 188 5.01 -6.52 -8.50
N GLY A 189 4.97 -5.68 -9.53
CA GLY A 189 3.74 -5.03 -9.99
C GLY A 189 2.67 -6.05 -10.40
N LYS A 190 3.08 -7.07 -11.15
CA LYS A 190 2.21 -8.16 -11.57
C LYS A 190 1.64 -8.93 -10.38
N ASP A 191 2.52 -9.46 -9.52
CA ASP A 191 2.13 -10.25 -8.35
C ASP A 191 1.23 -9.46 -7.39
N PHE A 192 1.59 -8.20 -7.10
CA PHE A 192 0.78 -7.32 -6.29
C PHE A 192 -0.64 -7.16 -6.84
N ALA A 193 -0.76 -6.91 -8.14
CA ALA A 193 -2.06 -6.77 -8.79
C ALA A 193 -2.89 -8.06 -8.79
N GLU A 194 -2.25 -9.23 -8.94
CA GLU A 194 -2.91 -10.53 -8.82
C GLU A 194 -3.48 -10.76 -7.41
N VAL A 195 -2.69 -10.48 -6.37
CA VAL A 195 -3.11 -10.60 -4.95
C VAL A 195 -4.27 -9.66 -4.63
N VAL A 196 -4.16 -8.39 -5.00
CA VAL A 196 -5.23 -7.40 -4.75
C VAL A 196 -6.50 -7.79 -5.51
N SER A 197 -6.37 -8.22 -6.76
CA SER A 197 -7.51 -8.63 -7.59
C SER A 197 -8.21 -9.84 -7.01
N ALA A 198 -7.45 -10.85 -6.56
CA ALA A 198 -8.01 -12.04 -5.93
C ALA A 198 -8.85 -11.67 -4.70
N TYR A 199 -8.34 -10.79 -3.84
CA TYR A 199 -9.08 -10.33 -2.66
C TYR A 199 -10.35 -9.55 -3.01
N VAL A 200 -10.23 -8.54 -3.88
CA VAL A 200 -11.35 -7.67 -4.26
C VAL A 200 -12.46 -8.47 -4.96
N ASN A 201 -12.09 -9.39 -5.86
CA ASN A 201 -13.05 -10.23 -6.56
C ASN A 201 -13.67 -11.28 -5.63
N GLY A 202 -12.87 -11.86 -4.73
CA GLY A 202 -13.37 -12.78 -3.70
C GLY A 202 -14.40 -12.11 -2.79
N LYS A 203 -14.14 -10.89 -2.34
CA LYS A 203 -15.08 -10.11 -1.51
C LYS A 203 -16.40 -9.85 -2.24
N LYS A 204 -16.35 -9.49 -3.54
CA LYS A 204 -17.56 -9.31 -4.36
C LYS A 204 -18.34 -10.61 -4.51
N ALA A 205 -17.66 -11.74 -4.73
CA ALA A 205 -18.31 -13.04 -4.86
C ALA A 205 -19.05 -13.45 -3.57
N ILE A 206 -18.46 -13.18 -2.40
CA ILE A 206 -19.10 -13.45 -1.10
C ILE A 206 -20.35 -12.58 -0.93
N ASN A 207 -20.23 -11.27 -1.12
CA ASN A 207 -21.35 -10.33 -0.95
C ASN A 207 -22.53 -10.66 -1.89
N ASN A 208 -22.26 -10.93 -3.17
CA ASN A 208 -23.30 -11.31 -4.13
C ASN A 208 -24.01 -12.62 -3.76
N THR A 209 -23.35 -13.51 -3.00
CA THR A 209 -23.95 -14.76 -2.52
C THR A 209 -24.87 -14.50 -1.31
N GLU A 210 -24.55 -13.52 -0.48
CA GLU A 210 -25.38 -13.09 0.65
C GLU A 210 -26.63 -12.36 0.16
N GLU A 211 -26.50 -11.42 -0.79
CA GLU A 211 -27.63 -10.72 -1.40
C GLU A 211 -28.63 -11.69 -2.04
N LYS A 212 -28.15 -12.68 -2.80
CA LYS A 212 -29.01 -13.74 -3.36
C LYS A 212 -29.71 -14.59 -2.29
N LYS A 213 -29.09 -14.81 -1.13
CA LYS A 213 -29.75 -15.54 -0.02
C LYS A 213 -30.83 -14.69 0.62
N GLU A 214 -30.63 -13.38 0.76
CA GLU A 214 -31.65 -12.46 1.28
C GLU A 214 -32.83 -12.34 0.30
N GLU A 215 -32.60 -12.22 -1.01
CA GLU A 215 -33.65 -12.22 -2.03
C GLU A 215 -34.50 -13.50 -2.02
N ILE A 216 -33.88 -14.68 -1.91
CA ILE A 216 -34.61 -15.97 -1.82
C ILE A 216 -35.46 -16.05 -0.54
N VAL A 217 -35.00 -15.47 0.57
CA VAL A 217 -35.75 -15.44 1.83
C VAL A 217 -36.94 -14.46 1.75
N GLU A 218 -36.80 -13.33 1.05
CA GLU A 218 -37.92 -12.40 0.83
C GLU A 218 -38.94 -12.96 -0.16
N GLU A 219 -38.52 -13.58 -1.26
CA GLU A 219 -39.42 -14.17 -2.26
C GLU A 219 -40.19 -15.40 -1.72
N SER A 220 -39.59 -16.14 -0.77
CA SER A 220 -40.28 -17.21 -0.04
C SER A 220 -41.19 -16.74 1.10
N SER A 221 -41.30 -15.42 1.34
CA SER A 221 -42.15 -14.83 2.39
C SER A 221 -43.52 -14.33 1.91
N ASP A 222 -43.93 -14.67 0.67
CA ASP A 222 -45.28 -14.44 0.14
C ASP A 222 -46.36 -15.12 1.04
N PRO A 223 -47.47 -14.45 1.47
CA PRO A 223 -48.24 -14.87 2.65
C PRO A 223 -49.10 -16.13 2.50
N THR A 224 -49.08 -16.82 1.37
CA THR A 224 -49.86 -18.06 1.18
C THR A 224 -49.00 -19.29 1.39
N THR A 225 -48.64 -19.54 2.65
CA THR A 225 -48.68 -20.84 3.35
C THR A 225 -47.75 -20.76 4.56
N ASN A 226 -48.29 -20.37 5.73
CA ASN A 226 -47.57 -20.45 6.99
C ASN A 226 -48.42 -21.21 8.03
N GLN A 227 -48.25 -22.53 8.05
CA GLN A 227 -48.31 -23.27 9.30
C GLN A 227 -47.09 -24.18 9.32
N ILE A 228 -46.10 -23.87 10.15
CA ILE A 228 -45.28 -24.83 10.91
C ILE A 228 -44.56 -24.05 12.03
N THR A 229 -45.04 -24.31 13.25
CA THR A 229 -44.40 -24.25 14.57
C THR A 229 -43.35 -23.18 14.88
N THR A 230 -43.74 -22.25 15.76
CA THR A 230 -42.86 -21.39 16.54
C THR A 230 -41.96 -22.21 17.48
N ARG A 231 -40.63 -22.07 17.34
CA ARG A 231 -39.66 -22.36 18.40
C ARG A 231 -38.91 -21.07 18.71
N SER A 232 -39.31 -20.42 19.81
CA SER A 232 -38.68 -19.20 20.31
C SER A 232 -37.21 -19.48 20.67
N THR A 233 -36.28 -18.89 19.92
CA THR A 233 -34.91 -18.68 20.40
C THR A 233 -34.78 -17.21 20.75
N GLU A 234 -34.84 -16.89 22.04
CA GLU A 234 -34.49 -15.58 22.56
C GLU A 234 -33.03 -15.26 22.20
N LYS A 235 -32.83 -14.38 21.22
CA LYS A 235 -31.55 -13.70 21.03
C LYS A 235 -31.37 -12.70 22.16
N LYS A 236 -30.61 -13.07 23.20
CA LYS A 236 -30.09 -12.12 24.20
C LYS A 236 -29.28 -11.02 23.48
N LYS A 237 -29.82 -9.80 23.46
CA LYS A 237 -29.10 -8.57 23.12
C LYS A 237 -27.92 -8.43 24.07
N LYS A 238 -26.69 -8.71 23.60
CA LYS A 238 -25.47 -8.26 24.30
C LYS A 238 -25.41 -6.74 24.17
N SER A 239 -25.70 -6.01 25.25
CA SER A 239 -25.39 -4.58 25.31
C SER A 239 -23.87 -4.42 25.26
N LYS A 240 -23.35 -3.72 24.25
CA LYS A 240 -21.98 -3.21 24.28
C LYS A 240 -21.91 -2.14 25.36
N LYS A 241 -21.46 -2.52 26.56
CA LYS A 241 -21.07 -1.58 27.61
C LYS A 241 -19.68 -1.08 27.22
N TYR A 242 -19.60 0.12 26.66
CA TYR A 242 -18.34 0.83 26.50
C TYR A 242 -17.74 0.99 27.90
N TRP A 243 -16.52 0.49 28.08
CA TRP A 243 -15.73 0.83 29.26
C TRP A 243 -15.24 2.27 29.07
N LEU A 244 -15.90 3.22 29.74
CA LEU A 244 -15.28 4.49 30.09
C LEU A 244 -14.14 4.17 31.08
N CYS A 245 -12.91 4.09 30.58
CA CYS A 245 -11.73 4.29 31.42
C CYS A 245 -11.39 5.77 31.38
N CYS A 246 -11.97 6.53 32.31
CA CYS A 246 -11.43 7.74 32.94
C CYS A 246 -12.57 8.39 33.71
N GLY A 247 -12.72 7.95 34.95
CA GLY A 247 -13.59 8.56 35.94
C GLY A 247 -13.05 8.17 37.30
N ASN A 248 -12.08 8.94 37.79
CA ASN A 248 -11.89 9.03 39.22
C ASN A 248 -11.62 10.49 39.56
N ASP A 249 -12.69 11.14 39.96
CA ASP A 249 -12.66 12.35 40.78
C ASP A 249 -11.93 12.03 42.08
N GLY A 250 -11.00 12.91 42.44
CA GLY A 250 -10.48 13.05 43.79
C GLY A 250 -9.40 12.06 44.19
N LEU A 251 -8.17 12.56 44.36
CA LEU A 251 -7.47 12.51 45.64
C LEU A 251 -6.21 13.40 45.61
N LEU A 252 -6.20 14.33 46.56
CA LEU A 252 -5.07 14.98 47.23
C LEU A 252 -4.46 16.24 46.59
N GLN A 253 -4.95 17.37 47.11
CA GLN A 253 -4.19 18.58 47.40
C GLN A 253 -3.01 18.26 48.34
N ASP A 254 -1.80 18.59 47.92
CA ASP A 254 -0.84 19.52 48.54
C ASP A 254 0.49 19.49 47.76
#